data_AF-A0A8H7SZN4-F1
#
_entry.id   AF-A0A8H7SZN4-F1
#
_cell.length_a   1.000
_cell.length_b   1.000
_cell.length_c   1.000
_cell.angle_alpha   90.00
_cell.angle_beta   90.00
_cell.angle_gamma   90.00
#
_symmetry.space_group_name_H-M   'P 1'
#
loop_
_entity.id
_entity.type
_entity.pdbx_description
1 polymer ?
#
loop_
_entity_poly.entity_id
_entity_poly.type
_entity_poly.pdbx_seq_one_letter_code
_entity_poly.pdbx_strand_id
1 'polypeptide(L)'
;MIRNASHAGSWYSDNKSKLNKQLDSFLEKATEEHQFPIEGTRAIIAPHAGLNYSGPTAAFAYKCIDTTKIKRVFILGPSHHAYIDGCCLSKCDKYETPLGDLMLDKQVLNELYDTGKFEWMKQKVDEDEHSIEMHLPFTFKIFEDKIDQVKIVPILVGSISEEKEQMYGELLSKYLQDEENFFIISSDFCHWGSRFRYTYYTKTNDDNYPVQLSKFHEKQITRPIYESIQELDHRGIASLKSSFKDFQTYLNRTQNTICGRHPIAVLLAALETLSQKPEFSNQKIQCIKYDQSSRCKQYQDSSNDSHSVILVTAGYDNTIRFWEALSGICSKTIKHPDSQVNRLCISPDKTILAATGNHSVRLYDIASNNDSPVNKNDTCNVIATGFHGEGRWMFTASEDGHLKIWDTRSGRNPVLTRNFDNGAPITDAVMHANQGELITCDQNGAVKIWDLTAHSCTHELVPEEGVPMRSVTVASDGSMLIAVNNKGNCYVWKLSNGSDSNEVEPIHQFQAHNNYILRVMLSPDTKLLATCSADNTAKIWNTENNFELLLTLHGHQRWVWDCAFSADSAYLVTASSDHVARLWELQNGVTIRQYNGHHKAAVCVALNDLSVGYS
;
A
#
# COMPACT_ATOMS: atom_id res chain seq x y z
N MET A 1 -29.81 7.77 0.26
CA MET A 1 -28.65 7.11 -0.38
C MET A 1 -27.41 7.51 0.37
N ILE A 2 -26.52 6.57 0.68
CA ILE A 2 -25.36 6.77 1.55
C ILE A 2 -24.12 6.43 0.73
N ARG A 3 -23.07 7.25 0.81
CA ARG A 3 -21.74 6.90 0.30
C ARG A 3 -20.95 6.24 1.41
N ASN A 4 -20.58 4.97 1.24
CA ASN A 4 -19.77 4.25 2.21
C ASN A 4 -18.32 4.77 2.20
N ALA A 5 -17.63 4.66 3.34
CA ALA A 5 -16.21 4.96 3.49
C ALA A 5 -15.34 3.83 2.89
N SER A 6 -15.40 3.65 1.57
CA SER A 6 -14.75 2.55 0.83
C SER A 6 -13.22 2.52 0.95
N HIS A 7 -12.59 3.66 1.26
CA HIS A 7 -11.14 3.76 1.44
C HIS A 7 -10.71 3.70 2.91
N ALA A 8 -11.66 3.59 3.85
CA ALA A 8 -11.36 3.26 5.23
C ALA A 8 -10.74 1.84 5.32
N GLY A 9 -9.72 1.69 6.16
CA GLY A 9 -8.90 0.48 6.26
C GLY A 9 -7.70 0.50 5.30
N SER A 10 -7.83 1.08 4.10
CA SER A 10 -6.78 1.05 3.07
C SER A 10 -5.97 2.34 2.94
N TRP A 11 -6.63 3.51 2.93
CA TRP A 11 -5.99 4.83 2.79
C TRP A 11 -5.93 5.62 4.09
N TYR A 12 -6.79 5.26 5.05
CA TYR A 12 -6.83 5.78 6.41
C TYR A 12 -7.47 4.74 7.33
N SER A 13 -7.30 4.85 8.65
CA SER A 13 -7.82 3.83 9.58
C SER A 13 -9.35 3.81 9.61
N ASP A 14 -9.93 2.63 9.51
CA ASP A 14 -11.36 2.33 9.76
C ASP A 14 -11.73 2.30 11.25
N ASN A 15 -10.73 2.19 12.14
CA ASN A 15 -10.94 2.27 13.57
C ASN A 15 -11.06 3.73 14.03
N LYS A 16 -12.25 4.11 14.50
CA LYS A 16 -12.57 5.44 15.02
C LYS A 16 -11.53 6.01 15.99
N SER A 17 -11.11 5.23 16.98
CA SER A 17 -10.16 5.74 18.00
C SER A 17 -8.76 5.92 17.43
N LYS A 18 -8.31 5.05 16.53
CA LYS A 18 -6.99 5.15 15.88
C LYS A 18 -6.96 6.35 14.94
N LEU A 19 -7.98 6.50 14.11
CA LEU A 19 -8.12 7.63 13.19
C LEU A 19 -8.19 8.97 13.92
N ASN A 20 -9.01 9.08 14.98
CA ASN A 20 -9.14 10.33 15.72
C ASN A 20 -7.80 10.76 16.34
N LYS A 21 -7.10 9.84 17.02
CA LYS A 21 -5.76 10.10 17.59
C LYS A 21 -4.72 10.46 16.53
N GLN A 22 -4.81 9.85 15.35
CA GLN A 22 -3.90 10.13 14.25
C GLN A 22 -4.10 11.57 13.73
N LEU A 23 -5.35 11.98 13.50
CA LEU A 23 -5.69 13.33 13.08
C LEU A 23 -5.31 14.37 14.15
N ASP A 24 -5.59 14.11 15.42
CA ASP A 24 -5.16 14.95 16.55
C ASP A 24 -3.63 15.14 16.50
N SER A 25 -2.87 14.05 16.37
CA SER A 25 -1.41 14.12 16.30
C SER A 25 -0.91 14.94 15.11
N PHE A 26 -1.55 14.84 13.94
CA PHE A 26 -1.18 15.65 12.78
C PHE A 26 -1.48 17.14 13.01
N LEU A 27 -2.66 17.46 13.53
CA LEU A 27 -3.04 18.84 13.84
C LEU A 27 -2.16 19.44 14.94
N GLU A 28 -1.82 18.70 15.99
CA GLU A 28 -0.92 19.13 17.05
C GLU A 28 0.49 19.42 16.54
N LYS A 29 1.04 18.55 15.68
CA LYS A 29 2.39 18.72 15.08
C LYS A 29 2.45 19.83 14.04
N ALA A 30 1.32 20.24 13.47
CA ALA A 30 1.24 21.39 12.58
C ALA A 30 1.33 22.71 13.38
N THR A 31 2.48 22.90 14.03
CA THR A 31 2.90 24.13 14.71
C THR A 31 4.14 24.67 14.00
N GLU A 32 4.54 25.90 14.31
CA GLU A 32 5.88 26.48 14.03
C GLU A 32 5.99 27.55 12.93
N GLU A 33 5.12 27.65 11.92
CA GLU A 33 5.32 28.62 10.81
C GLU A 33 4.32 29.79 10.74
N HIS A 34 3.09 29.64 11.27
CA HIS A 34 2.03 30.66 11.18
C HIS A 34 1.16 30.74 12.44
N GLN A 35 0.51 31.88 12.67
CA GLN A 35 -0.59 31.98 13.64
C GLN A 35 -1.86 31.41 13.01
N PHE A 36 -2.45 30.41 13.66
CA PHE A 36 -3.65 29.71 13.20
C PHE A 36 -4.85 30.03 14.11
N PRO A 37 -6.09 30.13 13.58
CA PRO A 37 -6.42 30.09 12.15
C PRO A 37 -5.94 31.35 11.41
N ILE A 38 -5.86 31.29 10.07
CA ILE A 38 -5.48 32.45 9.26
C ILE A 38 -6.74 33.22 8.93
N GLU A 39 -6.85 34.45 9.45
CA GLU A 39 -8.02 35.30 9.25
C GLU A 39 -8.31 35.55 7.76
N GLY A 40 -9.59 35.45 7.39
CA GLY A 40 -10.04 35.66 6.00
C GLY A 40 -9.80 34.48 5.04
N THR A 41 -9.34 33.32 5.53
CA THR A 41 -9.19 32.12 4.68
C THR A 41 -10.54 31.65 4.16
N ARG A 42 -10.71 31.62 2.82
CA ARG A 42 -11.96 31.18 2.16
C ARG A 42 -11.83 29.84 1.42
N ALA A 43 -10.62 29.43 1.11
CA ALA A 43 -10.32 28.17 0.45
C ALA A 43 -8.97 27.62 0.91
N ILE A 44 -8.81 26.30 0.88
CA ILE A 44 -7.52 25.62 1.00
C ILE A 44 -7.28 24.70 -0.21
N ILE A 45 -6.01 24.46 -0.51
CA ILE A 45 -5.56 23.39 -1.41
C ILE A 45 -4.82 22.39 -0.53
N ALA A 46 -5.22 21.13 -0.54
CA ALA A 46 -4.63 20.10 0.31
C ALA A 46 -4.42 18.77 -0.46
N PRO A 47 -3.37 18.01 -0.10
CA PRO A 47 -3.00 16.77 -0.78
C PRO A 47 -3.93 15.59 -0.45
N HIS A 48 -4.05 14.64 -1.37
CA HIS A 48 -4.93 13.46 -1.27
C HIS A 48 -4.21 12.11 -1.38
N ALA A 49 -2.89 12.08 -1.25
CA ALA A 49 -2.11 10.85 -1.24
C ALA A 49 -2.17 10.09 0.11
N GLY A 50 -3.33 9.61 0.57
CA GLY A 50 -3.49 8.77 1.79
C GLY A 50 -3.03 9.40 3.12
N LEU A 51 -3.77 9.20 4.23
CA LEU A 51 -3.50 9.98 5.46
C LEU A 51 -2.13 9.72 6.08
N ASN A 52 -1.49 8.59 5.81
CA ASN A 52 -0.13 8.33 6.30
C ASN A 52 0.93 9.21 5.61
N TYR A 53 0.74 9.56 4.33
CA TYR A 53 1.69 10.38 3.59
C TYR A 53 1.24 11.84 3.54
N SER A 54 -0.01 12.08 3.14
CA SER A 54 -0.54 13.43 2.94
C SER A 54 -1.03 14.09 4.24
N GLY A 55 -1.37 13.29 5.26
CA GLY A 55 -2.00 13.76 6.49
C GLY A 55 -1.20 14.82 7.26
N PRO A 56 0.10 14.62 7.53
CA PRO A 56 0.94 15.63 8.19
C PRO A 56 0.94 16.98 7.47
N THR A 57 1.03 16.99 6.14
CA THR A 57 1.05 18.21 5.33
C THR A 57 -0.34 18.83 5.21
N ALA A 58 -1.38 18.02 5.02
CA ALA A 58 -2.78 18.46 4.98
C ALA A 58 -3.20 19.14 6.28
N ALA A 59 -2.71 18.68 7.44
CA ALA A 59 -3.03 19.28 8.74
C ALA A 59 -2.69 20.77 8.82
N PHE A 60 -1.60 21.24 8.17
CA PHE A 60 -1.28 22.66 8.09
C PHE A 60 -2.37 23.46 7.35
N ALA A 61 -2.91 22.90 6.26
CA ALA A 61 -3.99 23.54 5.51
C ALA A 61 -5.29 23.59 6.32
N TYR A 62 -5.65 22.49 6.99
CA TYR A 62 -6.87 22.43 7.81
C TYR A 62 -6.80 23.33 9.05
N LYS A 63 -5.61 23.56 9.63
CA LYS A 63 -5.43 24.52 10.73
C LYS A 63 -5.65 25.98 10.32
N CYS A 64 -5.54 26.32 9.04
CA CYS A 64 -5.84 27.67 8.55
C CYS A 64 -7.32 28.03 8.64
N ILE A 65 -8.20 27.04 8.74
CA ILE A 65 -9.65 27.22 8.62
C ILE A 65 -10.22 27.82 9.90
N ASP A 66 -10.78 29.03 9.79
CA ASP A 66 -11.65 29.58 10.83
C ASP A 66 -13.05 28.98 10.68
N THR A 67 -13.39 28.08 11.59
CA THR A 67 -14.65 27.34 11.51
C THR A 67 -15.86 28.18 11.96
N THR A 68 -15.67 29.33 12.62
CA THR A 68 -16.74 30.04 13.37
C THR A 68 -17.98 30.38 12.55
N LYS A 69 -17.82 30.85 11.32
CA LYS A 69 -18.93 31.28 10.44
C LYS A 69 -19.40 30.23 9.43
N ILE A 70 -18.61 29.18 9.21
CA ILE A 70 -18.82 28.22 8.12
C ILE A 70 -20.01 27.31 8.42
N LYS A 71 -20.95 27.22 7.46
CA LYS A 71 -22.09 26.29 7.46
C LYS A 71 -22.06 25.31 6.29
N ARG A 72 -21.28 25.60 5.25
CA ARG A 72 -21.23 24.83 4.01
C ARG A 72 -19.79 24.67 3.54
N VAL A 73 -19.39 23.44 3.21
CA VAL A 73 -18.03 23.12 2.73
C VAL A 73 -18.12 22.50 1.33
N PHE A 74 -17.60 23.19 0.33
CA PHE A 74 -17.45 22.69 -1.02
C PHE A 74 -16.14 21.90 -1.11
N ILE A 75 -16.20 20.66 -1.58
CA ILE A 75 -15.01 19.81 -1.76
C ILE A 75 -14.88 19.50 -3.24
N LEU A 76 -13.87 20.07 -3.90
CA LEU A 76 -13.61 19.85 -5.32
C LEU A 76 -12.47 18.83 -5.44
N GLY A 77 -12.79 17.66 -5.98
CA GLY A 77 -11.82 16.59 -6.24
C GLY A 77 -11.64 16.32 -7.72
N PRO A 78 -10.42 16.00 -8.22
CA PRO A 78 -10.23 15.48 -9.55
C PRO A 78 -10.81 14.07 -9.71
N SER A 79 -11.28 13.75 -10.92
CA SER A 79 -11.74 12.40 -11.27
C SER A 79 -10.59 11.46 -11.64
N HIS A 80 -10.51 10.31 -10.97
CA HIS A 80 -9.53 9.25 -11.22
C HIS A 80 -10.14 8.00 -11.84
N HIS A 81 -11.36 7.64 -11.42
CA HIS A 81 -11.99 6.37 -11.77
C HIS A 81 -12.94 6.46 -12.96
N ALA A 82 -13.29 7.67 -13.37
CA ALA A 82 -14.17 7.93 -14.50
C ALA A 82 -13.62 9.03 -15.41
N TYR A 83 -13.67 8.80 -16.72
CA TYR A 83 -13.50 9.89 -17.67
C TYR A 83 -14.77 10.72 -17.70
N ILE A 84 -14.65 12.00 -17.33
CA ILE A 84 -15.75 12.95 -17.25
C ILE A 84 -15.30 14.21 -18.00
N ASP A 85 -16.09 14.68 -18.96
CA ASP A 85 -15.87 15.94 -19.69
C ASP A 85 -16.76 17.05 -19.11
N GLY A 86 -16.70 17.24 -17.79
CA GLY A 86 -17.55 18.13 -17.02
C GLY A 86 -17.36 17.98 -15.51
N CYS A 87 -18.28 18.53 -14.74
CA CYS A 87 -18.34 18.38 -13.28
C CYS A 87 -19.56 17.53 -12.88
N CYS A 88 -19.36 16.62 -11.94
CA CYS A 88 -20.42 15.76 -11.41
C CYS A 88 -20.69 16.02 -9.92
N LEU A 89 -21.94 15.77 -9.52
CA LEU A 89 -22.47 15.96 -8.17
C LEU A 89 -22.91 14.63 -7.56
N SER A 90 -22.97 14.56 -6.24
CA SER A 90 -23.39 13.34 -5.55
C SER A 90 -24.90 13.24 -5.36
N LYS A 91 -25.47 12.06 -5.66
CA LYS A 91 -26.87 11.73 -5.34
C LYS A 91 -27.08 11.36 -3.88
N CYS A 92 -26.02 11.16 -3.10
CA CYS A 92 -26.09 10.74 -1.72
C CYS A 92 -26.71 11.82 -0.82
N ASP A 93 -27.15 11.42 0.36
CA ASP A 93 -27.70 12.29 1.39
C ASP A 93 -26.66 12.56 2.48
N LYS A 94 -25.74 11.62 2.68
CA LYS A 94 -24.61 11.71 3.60
C LYS A 94 -23.42 10.90 3.08
N TYR A 95 -22.23 11.31 3.47
CA TYR A 95 -20.98 10.57 3.29
C TYR A 95 -20.53 10.03 4.65
N GLU A 96 -20.29 8.72 4.74
CA GLU A 96 -19.83 8.11 5.98
C GLU A 96 -18.32 8.31 6.16
N THR A 97 -17.90 8.44 7.41
CA THR A 97 -16.50 8.29 7.84
C THR A 97 -16.47 7.49 9.13
N PRO A 98 -15.33 6.88 9.51
CA PRO A 98 -15.19 6.20 10.80
C PRO A 98 -15.45 7.09 12.02
N LEU A 99 -15.35 8.43 11.88
CA LEU A 99 -15.60 9.38 12.97
C LEU A 99 -17.11 9.66 13.13
N GLY A 100 -17.83 9.72 12.00
CA GLY A 100 -19.25 9.96 11.88
C GLY A 100 -19.63 10.43 10.46
N ASP A 101 -20.90 10.74 10.27
CA ASP A 101 -21.45 11.08 8.97
C ASP A 101 -21.34 12.58 8.66
N LEU A 102 -21.10 12.91 7.39
CA LEU A 102 -21.16 14.27 6.85
C LEU A 102 -22.41 14.42 5.97
N MET A 103 -23.31 15.31 6.36
CA MET A 103 -24.56 15.56 5.62
C MET A 103 -24.31 16.39 4.36
N LEU A 104 -24.94 16.01 3.24
CA LEU A 104 -24.82 16.75 1.99
C LEU A 104 -25.86 17.89 1.92
N ASP A 105 -25.47 19.03 1.34
CA ASP A 105 -26.41 20.12 1.06
C ASP A 105 -27.20 19.85 -0.23
N LYS A 106 -28.30 19.10 -0.09
CA LYS A 106 -29.17 18.75 -1.21
C LYS A 106 -29.77 19.97 -1.91
N GLN A 107 -29.97 21.07 -1.20
CA GLN A 107 -30.52 22.28 -1.82
C GLN A 107 -29.52 22.84 -2.82
N VAL A 108 -28.28 23.07 -2.38
CA VAL A 108 -27.22 23.57 -3.25
C VAL A 108 -26.88 22.60 -4.38
N LEU A 109 -26.85 21.28 -4.10
CA LEU A 109 -26.60 20.27 -5.13
C LEU A 109 -27.68 20.30 -6.23
N ASN A 110 -28.95 20.43 -5.85
CA ASN A 110 -30.05 20.57 -6.82
C ASN A 110 -29.97 21.90 -7.57
N GLU A 111 -29.68 23.02 -6.89
CA GLU A 111 -29.48 24.32 -7.55
C GLU A 111 -28.33 24.30 -8.56
N LEU A 112 -27.24 23.59 -8.27
CA LEU A 112 -26.13 23.38 -9.20
C LEU A 112 -26.56 22.49 -10.37
N TYR A 113 -27.27 21.39 -10.11
CA TYR A 113 -27.78 20.51 -11.16
C TYR A 113 -28.75 21.23 -12.12
N ASP A 114 -29.64 22.06 -11.58
CA ASP A 114 -30.66 22.80 -12.33
C ASP A 114 -30.07 23.86 -13.29
N THR A 115 -28.79 24.22 -13.14
CA THR A 115 -28.07 25.04 -14.13
C THR A 115 -27.93 24.34 -15.49
N GLY A 116 -28.12 23.01 -15.54
CA GLY A 116 -27.90 22.19 -16.72
C GLY A 116 -26.42 22.01 -17.08
N LYS A 117 -25.49 22.42 -16.20
CA LYS A 117 -24.04 22.30 -16.41
C LYS A 117 -23.40 21.14 -15.67
N PHE A 118 -24.08 20.60 -14.65
CA PHE A 118 -23.57 19.51 -13.83
C PHE A 118 -24.32 18.22 -14.11
N GLU A 119 -23.63 17.09 -13.97
CA GLU A 119 -24.23 15.76 -14.06
C GLU A 119 -24.25 15.06 -12.70
N TRP A 120 -25.06 14.02 -12.55
CA TRP A 120 -25.03 13.21 -11.33
C TRP A 120 -24.04 12.05 -11.44
N MET A 121 -23.21 11.86 -10.41
CA MET A 121 -22.34 10.70 -10.29
C MET A 121 -23.16 9.40 -10.17
N LYS A 122 -22.60 8.32 -10.73
CA LYS A 122 -23.01 6.96 -10.36
C LYS A 122 -22.47 6.65 -8.96
N GLN A 123 -23.24 5.96 -8.13
CA GLN A 123 -22.84 5.67 -6.75
C GLN A 123 -21.46 4.98 -6.67
N LYS A 124 -21.19 4.00 -7.54
CA LYS A 124 -19.89 3.34 -7.59
C LYS A 124 -18.74 4.30 -7.90
N VAL A 125 -18.93 5.25 -8.81
CA VAL A 125 -17.89 6.25 -9.13
C VAL A 125 -17.64 7.17 -7.94
N ASP A 126 -18.70 7.54 -7.23
CA ASP A 126 -18.61 8.34 -6.01
C ASP A 126 -17.84 7.61 -4.90
N GLU A 127 -18.15 6.33 -4.66
CA GLU A 127 -17.46 5.47 -3.70
C GLU A 127 -16.03 5.13 -4.12
N ASP A 128 -15.75 4.86 -5.40
CA ASP A 128 -14.39 4.55 -5.88
C ASP A 128 -13.47 5.80 -5.83
N GLU A 129 -14.02 7.02 -5.81
CA GLU A 129 -13.21 8.24 -5.86
C GLU A 129 -12.57 8.62 -4.51
N HIS A 130 -11.25 8.40 -4.41
CA HIS A 130 -10.48 8.77 -3.23
C HIS A 130 -10.23 10.27 -3.08
N SER A 131 -10.18 11.05 -4.17
CA SER A 131 -9.73 12.45 -4.10
C SER A 131 -10.61 13.31 -3.19
N ILE A 132 -11.93 13.10 -3.21
CA ILE A 132 -12.88 13.75 -2.29
C ILE A 132 -12.83 13.07 -0.92
N GLU A 133 -12.76 11.73 -0.88
CA GLU A 133 -12.80 10.95 0.36
C GLU A 133 -11.68 11.32 1.33
N MET A 134 -10.47 11.59 0.82
CA MET A 134 -9.32 11.90 1.66
C MET A 134 -9.47 13.19 2.48
N HIS A 135 -10.41 14.06 2.11
CA HIS A 135 -10.72 15.28 2.83
C HIS A 135 -11.81 15.09 3.90
N LEU A 136 -12.58 14.00 3.86
CA LEU A 136 -13.73 13.81 4.74
C LEU A 136 -13.33 13.65 6.22
N PRO A 137 -12.32 12.83 6.59
CA PRO A 137 -11.93 12.68 8.00
C PRO A 137 -11.46 14.00 8.63
N PHE A 138 -10.62 14.76 7.94
CA PHE A 138 -10.17 16.06 8.42
C PHE A 138 -11.32 17.06 8.51
N THR A 139 -12.20 17.09 7.51
CA THR A 139 -13.38 17.98 7.51
C THR A 139 -14.28 17.66 8.70
N PHE A 140 -14.58 16.38 8.95
CA PHE A 140 -15.33 15.97 10.15
C PHE A 140 -14.61 16.44 11.41
N LYS A 141 -13.30 16.20 11.50
CA LYS A 141 -12.50 16.49 12.69
C LYS A 141 -12.48 17.98 13.06
N ILE A 142 -12.26 18.88 12.11
CA ILE A 142 -12.23 20.32 12.41
C ILE A 142 -13.61 20.91 12.76
N PHE A 143 -14.68 20.23 12.38
CA PHE A 143 -16.06 20.62 12.65
C PHE A 143 -16.73 19.76 13.73
N GLU A 144 -15.98 18.93 14.46
CA GLU A 144 -16.55 17.90 15.35
C GLU A 144 -17.54 18.46 16.39
N ASP A 145 -17.27 19.66 16.92
CA ASP A 145 -18.14 20.33 17.90
C ASP A 145 -19.45 20.91 17.33
N LYS A 146 -19.57 21.00 16.00
CA LYS A 146 -20.72 21.61 15.31
C LYS A 146 -21.10 20.87 14.03
N ILE A 147 -20.85 19.57 13.99
CA ILE A 147 -21.04 18.75 12.79
C ILE A 147 -22.48 18.80 12.27
N ASP A 148 -23.46 18.90 13.17
CA ASP A 148 -24.89 19.03 12.82
C ASP A 148 -25.26 20.36 12.14
N GLN A 149 -24.38 21.36 12.20
CA GLN A 149 -24.59 22.69 11.63
C GLN A 149 -23.86 22.88 10.30
N VAL A 150 -23.05 21.91 9.87
CA VAL A 150 -22.23 21.99 8.67
C VAL A 150 -22.68 20.94 7.66
N LYS A 151 -22.83 21.37 6.40
CA LYS A 151 -23.11 20.48 5.27
C LYS A 151 -21.99 20.52 4.25
N ILE A 152 -21.81 19.43 3.51
CA ILE A 152 -20.81 19.35 2.44
C ILE A 152 -21.46 19.38 1.05
N VAL A 153 -20.72 19.92 0.07
CA VAL A 153 -21.07 19.95 -1.35
C VAL A 153 -19.90 19.33 -2.13
N PRO A 154 -19.89 18.00 -2.32
CA PRO A 154 -18.86 17.33 -3.09
C PRO A 154 -19.07 17.56 -4.59
N ILE A 155 -18.02 18.01 -5.27
CA ILE A 155 -17.99 18.24 -6.72
C ILE A 155 -16.81 17.49 -7.31
N LEU A 156 -17.10 16.50 -8.14
CA LEU A 156 -16.10 15.76 -8.88
C LEU A 156 -15.80 16.48 -10.19
N VAL A 157 -14.56 16.93 -10.37
CA VAL A 157 -14.12 17.68 -11.54
C VAL A 157 -13.39 16.73 -12.49
N GLY A 158 -13.94 16.60 -13.70
CA GLY A 158 -13.37 15.78 -14.76
C GLY A 158 -12.18 16.44 -15.46
N SER A 159 -11.82 15.89 -16.62
CA SER A 159 -10.86 16.51 -17.53
C SER A 159 -11.62 17.49 -18.42
N ILE A 160 -11.55 18.77 -18.07
CA ILE A 160 -12.33 19.85 -18.69
C ILE A 160 -11.42 20.83 -19.45
N SER A 161 -11.98 21.54 -20.43
CA SER A 161 -11.27 22.58 -21.19
C SER A 161 -11.15 23.89 -20.41
N GLU A 162 -10.24 24.77 -20.83
CA GLU A 162 -10.05 26.10 -20.22
C GLU A 162 -11.37 26.91 -20.21
N GLU A 163 -12.20 26.83 -21.26
CA GLU A 163 -13.49 27.52 -21.28
C GLU A 163 -14.46 26.95 -20.24
N LYS A 164 -14.43 25.64 -20.01
CA LYS A 164 -15.24 24.99 -18.98
C LYS A 164 -14.74 25.34 -17.58
N GLU A 165 -13.42 25.42 -17.37
CA GLU A 165 -12.84 25.86 -16.09
C GLU A 165 -13.30 27.27 -15.73
N GLN A 166 -13.28 28.20 -16.69
CA GLN A 166 -13.81 29.55 -16.50
C GLN A 166 -15.31 29.56 -16.20
N MET A 167 -16.10 28.81 -16.96
CA MET A 167 -17.54 28.70 -16.76
C MET A 167 -17.90 28.18 -15.36
N TYR A 168 -17.27 27.10 -14.91
CA TYR A 168 -17.51 26.57 -13.56
C TYR A 168 -16.99 27.52 -12.47
N GLY A 169 -15.86 28.18 -12.70
CA GLY A 169 -15.33 29.21 -11.80
C GLY A 169 -16.31 30.37 -11.61
N GLU A 170 -16.87 30.89 -12.70
CA GLU A 170 -17.89 31.94 -12.67
C GLU A 170 -19.14 31.48 -11.91
N LEU A 171 -19.64 30.27 -12.18
CA LEU A 171 -20.79 29.69 -11.49
C LEU A 171 -20.56 29.50 -9.98
N LEU A 172 -19.35 29.09 -9.58
CA LEU A 172 -19.01 28.85 -8.17
C LEU A 172 -18.59 30.12 -7.42
N SER A 173 -18.19 31.18 -8.12
CA SER A 173 -17.80 32.46 -7.54
C SER A 173 -18.88 33.04 -6.61
N LYS A 174 -20.16 32.85 -6.95
CA LYS A 174 -21.29 33.32 -6.15
C LYS A 174 -21.41 32.64 -4.78
N TYR A 175 -20.89 31.41 -4.65
CA TYR A 175 -20.82 30.70 -3.37
C TYR A 175 -19.54 31.06 -2.62
N LEU A 176 -18.42 31.22 -3.35
CA LEU A 176 -17.13 31.60 -2.75
C LEU A 176 -17.16 32.98 -2.07
N GLN A 177 -17.94 33.94 -2.57
CA GLN A 177 -18.13 35.25 -1.93
C GLN A 177 -18.84 35.17 -0.57
N ASP A 178 -19.76 34.22 -0.35
CA ASP A 178 -20.60 34.13 0.86
C ASP A 178 -19.82 33.50 2.01
N GLU A 179 -19.57 34.26 3.09
CA GLU A 179 -18.77 33.89 4.28
C GLU A 179 -19.20 32.60 4.99
N GLU A 180 -20.42 32.12 4.76
CA GLU A 180 -20.88 30.84 5.29
C GLU A 180 -20.33 29.63 4.52
N ASN A 181 -19.75 29.84 3.33
CA ASN A 181 -19.17 28.80 2.48
C ASN A 181 -17.65 28.73 2.60
N PHE A 182 -17.11 27.53 2.49
CA PHE A 182 -15.68 27.30 2.48
C PHE A 182 -15.31 26.28 1.40
N PHE A 183 -14.16 26.44 0.75
CA PHE A 183 -13.74 25.58 -0.36
C PHE A 183 -12.50 24.76 -0.01
N ILE A 184 -12.57 23.45 -0.23
CA ILE A 184 -11.45 22.52 -0.13
C ILE A 184 -11.16 22.02 -1.54
N ILE A 185 -9.96 22.33 -2.05
CA ILE A 185 -9.49 21.86 -3.34
C ILE A 185 -8.52 20.71 -3.10
N SER A 186 -8.86 19.55 -3.63
CA SER A 186 -8.03 18.36 -3.55
C SER A 186 -6.98 18.36 -4.66
N SER A 187 -5.69 18.35 -4.32
CA SER A 187 -4.64 18.34 -5.34
C SER A 187 -3.27 17.84 -4.86
N ASP A 188 -2.61 17.06 -5.71
CA ASP A 188 -1.20 16.65 -5.61
C ASP A 188 -0.41 17.19 -6.81
N PHE A 189 0.76 17.79 -6.61
CA PHE A 189 1.42 18.60 -7.66
C PHE A 189 2.17 17.82 -8.74
N CYS A 190 3.00 16.84 -8.42
CA CYS A 190 3.79 16.16 -9.46
C CYS A 190 3.83 14.65 -9.29
N HIS A 191 3.18 13.97 -10.24
CA HIS A 191 3.33 12.55 -10.48
C HIS A 191 4.44 12.33 -11.51
N TRP A 192 5.66 12.19 -11.00
CA TRP A 192 6.88 12.00 -11.78
C TRP A 192 7.26 10.52 -11.89
N GLY A 193 7.68 10.10 -13.06
CA GLY A 193 8.18 8.76 -13.33
C GLY A 193 7.63 8.17 -14.61
N SER A 194 8.25 7.08 -15.05
CA SER A 194 7.87 6.36 -16.26
C SER A 194 6.43 5.83 -16.21
N ARG A 195 5.95 5.41 -15.03
CA ARG A 195 4.56 4.98 -14.77
C ARG A 195 3.53 6.04 -15.15
N PHE A 196 3.84 7.30 -14.88
CA PHE A 196 2.97 8.44 -15.20
C PHE A 196 3.23 9.01 -16.60
N ARG A 197 4.14 8.38 -17.37
CA ARG A 197 4.62 8.87 -18.67
C ARG A 197 5.13 10.32 -18.60
N TYR A 198 5.68 10.70 -17.45
CA TYR A 198 6.12 12.07 -17.18
C TYR A 198 7.45 12.07 -16.44
N THR A 199 8.54 12.28 -17.17
CA THR A 199 9.92 12.27 -16.65
C THR A 199 10.62 13.61 -16.90
N TYR A 200 9.87 14.70 -16.73
CA TYR A 200 10.35 16.06 -16.96
C TYR A 200 11.56 16.37 -16.06
N TYR A 201 12.65 16.86 -16.64
CA TYR A 201 13.89 17.12 -15.94
C TYR A 201 14.61 18.34 -16.49
N THR A 202 15.09 19.18 -15.59
CA THR A 202 15.87 20.38 -15.85
C THR A 202 17.29 20.21 -15.32
N LYS A 203 18.29 20.49 -16.15
CA LYS A 203 19.72 20.34 -15.79
C LYS A 203 20.22 21.42 -14.82
N THR A 204 19.63 22.61 -14.91
CA THR A 204 19.91 23.76 -14.06
C THR A 204 18.60 24.27 -13.47
N ASN A 205 18.65 25.29 -12.61
CA ASN A 205 17.46 26.01 -12.16
C ASN A 205 16.83 26.86 -13.27
N ASP A 206 17.34 26.77 -14.51
CA ASP A 206 16.84 27.51 -15.66
C ASP A 206 16.23 26.55 -16.67
N ASP A 207 15.03 26.88 -17.16
CA ASP A 207 14.14 25.96 -17.88
C ASP A 207 14.16 26.15 -19.38
N ASN A 208 15.28 26.64 -19.89
CA ASN A 208 15.36 26.95 -21.31
C ASN A 208 15.40 25.68 -22.17
N TYR A 209 15.77 24.52 -21.60
CA TYR A 209 15.87 23.25 -22.32
C TYR A 209 15.52 22.04 -21.42
N PRO A 210 14.24 21.80 -21.08
CA PRO A 210 13.84 20.61 -20.34
C PRO A 210 14.04 19.35 -21.18
N VAL A 211 14.32 18.23 -20.51
CA VAL A 211 14.49 16.92 -21.12
C VAL A 211 13.49 15.95 -20.50
N GLN A 212 12.86 15.10 -21.30
CA GLN A 212 12.17 13.92 -20.78
C GLN A 212 13.18 12.80 -20.57
N LEU A 213 13.47 12.46 -19.32
CA LEU A 213 14.45 11.42 -19.02
C LEU A 213 13.98 10.06 -19.54
N SER A 214 14.93 9.33 -20.09
CA SER A 214 14.79 7.95 -20.53
C SER A 214 16.13 7.25 -20.40
N LYS A 215 16.18 5.95 -20.70
CA LYS A 215 17.41 5.15 -20.69
C LYS A 215 18.58 5.78 -21.48
N PHE A 216 18.28 6.55 -22.53
CA PHE A 216 19.31 7.21 -23.36
C PHE A 216 19.86 8.50 -22.75
N HIS A 217 19.16 9.06 -21.75
CA HIS A 217 19.50 10.34 -21.11
C HIS A 217 20.13 10.18 -19.73
N GLU A 218 20.39 8.95 -19.25
CA GLU A 218 20.97 8.67 -17.93
C GLU A 218 22.29 9.41 -17.70
N LYS A 219 23.15 9.47 -18.72
CA LYS A 219 24.43 10.21 -18.69
C LYS A 219 24.27 11.74 -18.64
N GLN A 220 23.06 12.25 -18.83
CA GLN A 220 22.74 13.68 -18.84
C GLN A 220 22.15 14.17 -17.50
N ILE A 221 21.99 13.27 -16.52
CA ILE A 221 21.58 13.63 -15.15
C ILE A 221 22.79 14.29 -14.47
N THR A 222 22.70 15.60 -14.29
CA THR A 222 23.73 16.46 -13.72
C THR A 222 23.41 16.95 -12.31
N ARG A 223 22.14 16.88 -11.90
CA ARG A 223 21.64 17.19 -10.56
C ARG A 223 20.60 16.13 -10.14
N PRO A 224 20.34 15.94 -8.84
CA PRO A 224 19.34 14.98 -8.40
C PRO A 224 17.95 15.29 -8.97
N ILE A 225 17.25 14.24 -9.42
CA ILE A 225 15.94 14.38 -10.07
C ILE A 225 14.91 15.00 -9.12
N TYR A 226 14.91 14.60 -7.84
CA TYR A 226 13.99 15.14 -6.84
C TYR A 226 14.10 16.66 -6.69
N GLU A 227 15.26 17.27 -6.90
CA GLU A 227 15.40 18.72 -6.86
C GLU A 227 14.81 19.40 -8.11
N SER A 228 14.85 18.71 -9.25
CA SER A 228 14.18 19.18 -10.47
C SER A 228 12.65 19.09 -10.34
N ILE A 229 12.15 18.03 -9.71
CA ILE A 229 10.72 17.89 -9.34
C ILE A 229 10.33 19.00 -8.36
N GLN A 230 11.13 19.23 -7.31
CA GLN A 230 10.85 20.27 -6.32
C GLN A 230 10.80 21.66 -6.95
N GLU A 231 11.72 21.96 -7.87
CA GLU A 231 11.70 23.22 -8.62
C GLU A 231 10.44 23.33 -9.49
N LEU A 232 10.04 22.24 -10.17
CA LEU A 232 8.83 22.19 -10.96
C LEU A 232 7.59 22.47 -10.09
N ASP A 233 7.50 21.87 -8.90
CA ASP A 233 6.40 22.05 -7.95
C ASP A 233 6.36 23.49 -7.42
N HIS A 234 7.50 24.03 -6.99
CA HIS A 234 7.59 25.41 -6.52
C HIS A 234 7.15 26.43 -7.58
N ARG A 235 7.45 26.19 -8.86
CA ARG A 235 6.97 27.02 -9.96
C ARG A 235 5.48 26.87 -10.21
N GLY A 236 4.96 25.66 -10.12
CA GLY A 236 3.51 25.42 -10.16
C GLY A 236 2.81 26.18 -9.04
N ILE A 237 3.32 26.11 -7.81
CA ILE A 237 2.80 26.86 -6.66
C ILE A 237 2.94 28.38 -6.87
N ALA A 238 4.04 28.84 -7.47
CA ALA A 238 4.27 30.26 -7.74
C ALA A 238 3.28 30.82 -8.77
N SER A 239 2.94 30.06 -9.82
CA SER A 239 1.98 30.50 -10.83
C SER A 239 0.56 30.62 -10.27
N LEU A 240 0.19 29.81 -9.25
CA LEU A 240 -1.06 29.98 -8.50
C LEU A 240 -1.17 31.35 -7.81
N LYS A 241 -0.04 31.92 -7.38
CA LYS A 241 -0.02 33.23 -6.72
C LYS A 241 -0.17 34.40 -7.69
N SER A 242 -0.06 34.15 -8.99
CA SER A 242 -0.06 35.18 -10.03
C SER A 242 -1.42 35.34 -10.67
N SER A 243 -1.88 34.37 -11.48
CA SER A 243 -3.19 34.42 -12.14
C SER A 243 -3.62 33.07 -12.73
N PHE A 244 -4.90 32.94 -13.09
CA PHE A 244 -5.42 31.81 -13.87
C PHE A 244 -4.59 31.59 -15.15
N LYS A 245 -4.31 32.67 -15.89
CA LYS A 245 -3.56 32.62 -17.15
C LYS A 245 -2.11 32.18 -16.97
N ASP A 246 -1.46 32.59 -15.88
CA ASP A 246 -0.09 32.17 -15.59
C ASP A 246 -0.03 30.68 -15.23
N PHE A 247 -1.02 30.16 -14.52
CA PHE A 247 -1.14 28.74 -14.23
C PHE A 247 -1.34 27.91 -15.51
N GLN A 248 -2.21 28.36 -16.43
CA GLN A 248 -2.37 27.71 -17.74
C GLN A 248 -1.09 27.76 -18.57
N THR A 249 -0.42 28.91 -18.58
CA THR A 249 0.86 29.07 -19.29
C THR A 249 1.92 28.11 -18.75
N TYR A 250 1.97 27.93 -17.43
CA TYR A 250 2.84 26.96 -16.77
C TYR A 250 2.49 25.51 -17.18
N LEU A 251 1.21 25.12 -17.14
CA LEU A 251 0.77 23.78 -17.51
C LEU A 251 1.06 23.49 -18.99
N ASN A 252 0.77 24.43 -19.88
CA ASN A 252 1.02 24.30 -21.31
C ASN A 252 2.52 24.17 -21.62
N ARG A 253 3.37 24.88 -20.90
CA ARG A 253 4.84 24.79 -21.06
C ARG A 253 5.42 23.49 -20.51
N THR A 254 5.03 23.11 -19.29
CA THR A 254 5.68 22.00 -18.57
C THR A 254 5.03 20.65 -18.82
N GLN A 255 3.76 20.65 -19.20
CA GLN A 255 2.89 19.46 -19.25
C GLN A 255 2.82 18.74 -17.89
N ASN A 256 2.97 19.49 -16.78
CA ASN A 256 2.99 18.90 -15.45
C ASN A 256 1.70 18.10 -15.16
N THR A 257 1.90 16.95 -14.54
CA THR A 257 0.86 15.99 -14.15
C THR A 257 0.25 16.34 -12.79
N ILE A 258 -0.02 17.63 -12.54
CA ILE A 258 -0.73 18.09 -11.34
C ILE A 258 -2.09 17.39 -11.29
N CYS A 259 -2.21 16.49 -10.32
CA CYS A 259 -3.46 15.86 -9.97
C CYS A 259 -4.33 16.89 -9.27
N GLY A 260 -5.48 17.26 -9.85
CA GLY A 260 -6.26 18.39 -9.36
C GLY A 260 -6.01 19.72 -10.09
N ARG A 261 -5.28 19.72 -11.21
CA ARG A 261 -5.09 20.92 -12.05
C ARG A 261 -6.40 21.60 -12.45
N HIS A 262 -7.42 20.82 -12.78
CA HIS A 262 -8.74 21.32 -13.17
C HIS A 262 -9.52 21.90 -11.98
N PRO A 263 -9.64 21.23 -10.81
CA PRO A 263 -10.13 21.84 -9.57
C PRO A 263 -9.43 23.16 -9.21
N ILE A 264 -8.10 23.21 -9.30
CA ILE A 264 -7.32 24.42 -9.04
C ILE A 264 -7.67 25.52 -10.05
N ALA A 265 -7.73 25.20 -11.33
CA ALA A 265 -8.07 26.14 -12.38
C ALA A 265 -9.50 26.72 -12.18
N VAL A 266 -10.47 25.88 -11.79
CA VAL A 266 -11.83 26.33 -11.43
C VAL A 266 -11.80 27.30 -10.24
N LEU A 267 -11.01 27.04 -9.21
CA LEU A 267 -10.83 27.98 -8.10
C LEU A 267 -10.22 29.30 -8.58
N LEU A 268 -9.14 29.25 -9.37
CA LEU A 268 -8.48 30.46 -9.89
C LEU A 268 -9.41 31.29 -10.77
N ALA A 269 -10.24 30.66 -11.59
CA ALA A 269 -11.25 31.35 -12.40
C ALA A 269 -12.36 32.00 -11.53
N ALA A 270 -12.76 31.34 -10.43
CA ALA A 270 -13.69 31.94 -9.48
C ALA A 270 -13.09 33.19 -8.80
N LEU A 271 -11.82 33.11 -8.39
CA LEU A 271 -11.09 34.23 -7.78
C LEU A 271 -10.92 35.41 -8.77
N GLU A 272 -10.59 35.12 -10.04
CA GLU A 272 -10.52 36.12 -11.11
C GLU A 272 -11.87 36.80 -11.35
N THR A 273 -12.96 36.04 -11.37
CA THR A 273 -14.32 36.59 -11.48
C THR A 273 -14.63 37.53 -10.31
N LEU A 274 -14.29 37.13 -9.07
CA LEU A 274 -14.50 37.96 -7.89
C LEU A 274 -13.64 39.22 -7.88
N SER A 275 -12.42 39.17 -8.43
CA SER A 275 -11.50 40.31 -8.48
C SER A 275 -12.04 41.52 -9.25
N GLN A 276 -13.04 41.30 -10.12
CA GLN A 276 -13.75 42.37 -10.83
C GLN A 276 -14.60 43.25 -9.89
N LYS A 277 -14.90 42.75 -8.68
CA LYS A 277 -15.60 43.49 -7.62
C LYS A 277 -14.57 44.15 -6.69
N PRO A 278 -14.72 45.45 -6.34
CA PRO A 278 -13.77 46.17 -5.50
C PRO A 278 -13.53 45.55 -4.12
N GLU A 279 -14.56 44.91 -3.55
CA GLU A 279 -14.50 44.24 -2.24
C GLU A 279 -13.51 43.07 -2.20
N PHE A 280 -13.26 42.45 -3.35
CA PHE A 280 -12.38 41.29 -3.49
C PHE A 280 -11.13 41.61 -4.33
N SER A 281 -10.71 42.87 -4.42
CA SER A 281 -9.53 43.24 -5.23
C SER A 281 -8.20 42.76 -4.60
N ASN A 282 -8.16 42.55 -3.28
CA ASN A 282 -6.95 42.19 -2.52
C ASN A 282 -6.91 40.71 -2.14
N GLN A 283 -7.14 39.82 -3.09
CA GLN A 283 -7.03 38.37 -2.88
C GLN A 283 -5.56 37.93 -2.84
N LYS A 284 -5.24 36.95 -2.00
CA LYS A 284 -3.88 36.41 -1.87
C LYS A 284 -3.91 34.89 -1.74
N ILE A 285 -3.06 34.20 -2.52
CA ILE A 285 -2.77 32.78 -2.36
C ILE A 285 -1.40 32.63 -1.71
N GLN A 286 -1.30 31.80 -0.67
CA GLN A 286 -0.07 31.55 0.07
C GLN A 286 0.16 30.05 0.22
N CYS A 287 1.41 29.62 0.01
CA CYS A 287 1.83 28.27 0.34
C CYS A 287 2.19 28.23 1.83
N ILE A 288 1.53 27.35 2.58
CA ILE A 288 1.69 27.21 4.03
C ILE A 288 2.69 26.10 4.36
N LYS A 289 2.63 24.98 3.64
CA LYS A 289 3.58 23.88 3.80
C LYS A 289 3.80 23.20 2.46
N TYR A 290 5.06 22.89 2.18
CA TYR A 290 5.46 22.02 1.07
C TYR A 290 6.16 20.80 1.65
N ASP A 291 5.80 19.63 1.13
CA ASP A 291 6.50 18.39 1.42
C ASP A 291 6.64 17.58 0.13
N GLN A 292 7.72 16.83 0.02
CA GLN A 292 8.03 16.02 -1.15
C GLN A 292 8.11 14.55 -0.74
N SER A 293 7.34 13.71 -1.41
CA SER A 293 7.23 12.28 -1.14
C SER A 293 8.55 11.51 -1.32
N SER A 294 8.93 11.21 -2.56
CA SER A 294 10.07 10.34 -2.87
C SER A 294 11.25 11.14 -3.43
N ARG A 295 12.44 10.87 -2.91
CA ARG A 295 13.69 11.47 -3.41
C ARG A 295 14.21 10.71 -4.63
N CYS A 296 13.54 10.84 -5.77
CA CYS A 296 13.97 10.28 -7.06
C CYS A 296 15.41 10.69 -7.40
N LYS A 297 16.29 9.73 -7.65
CA LYS A 297 17.70 9.90 -8.04
C LYS A 297 17.99 9.30 -9.42
N GLN A 298 17.29 8.26 -9.82
CA GLN A 298 17.44 7.59 -11.11
C GLN A 298 16.21 7.79 -11.99
N TYR A 299 16.37 7.70 -13.31
CA TYR A 299 15.26 7.93 -14.24
C TYR A 299 14.12 6.90 -14.12
N GLN A 300 14.41 5.77 -13.46
CA GLN A 300 13.49 4.66 -13.21
C GLN A 300 12.65 4.89 -11.95
N ASP A 301 13.08 5.79 -11.06
CA ASP A 301 12.36 6.10 -9.83
C ASP A 301 11.01 6.76 -10.14
N SER A 302 10.09 6.77 -9.18
CA SER A 302 8.82 7.48 -9.30
C SER A 302 8.56 8.30 -8.04
N SER A 303 7.91 9.47 -8.18
CA SER A 303 7.62 10.34 -7.04
C SER A 303 6.67 9.68 -6.03
N ASN A 304 5.90 8.66 -6.43
CA ASN A 304 5.06 7.88 -5.52
C ASN A 304 5.72 6.56 -5.06
N ASP A 305 7.01 6.34 -5.32
CA ASP A 305 7.74 5.14 -4.92
C ASP A 305 8.80 5.41 -3.85
N SER A 306 8.45 5.09 -2.62
CA SER A 306 9.40 4.35 -1.79
C SER A 306 8.66 3.27 -0.99
N HIS A 307 8.75 2.04 -1.51
CA HIS A 307 8.44 0.77 -0.80
C HIS A 307 6.96 0.39 -0.61
N SER A 308 6.04 0.80 -1.50
CA SER A 308 4.69 0.25 -1.52
C SER A 308 4.68 -1.25 -1.87
N VAL A 309 5.61 -1.70 -2.73
CA VAL A 309 5.81 -3.12 -3.07
C VAL A 309 7.28 -3.49 -2.97
N ILE A 310 7.58 -4.48 -2.13
CA ILE A 310 8.93 -5.04 -2.02
C ILE A 310 8.86 -6.49 -2.48
N LEU A 311 9.57 -6.80 -3.57
CA LEU A 311 9.78 -8.17 -4.03
C LEU A 311 11.25 -8.54 -3.90
N VAL A 312 11.53 -9.64 -3.22
CA VAL A 312 12.89 -10.13 -2.99
C VAL A 312 12.98 -11.61 -3.34
N THR A 313 14.05 -12.01 -3.99
CA THR A 313 14.38 -13.42 -4.23
C THR A 313 15.79 -13.72 -3.76
N ALA A 314 16.04 -14.96 -3.34
CA ALA A 314 17.40 -15.43 -3.10
C ALA A 314 17.61 -16.85 -3.60
N GLY A 315 18.89 -17.18 -3.81
CA GLY A 315 19.29 -18.41 -4.49
C GLY A 315 20.61 -18.97 -4.01
N TYR A 316 20.99 -20.11 -4.58
CA TYR A 316 22.28 -20.78 -4.34
C TYR A 316 23.48 -20.05 -4.95
N ASP A 317 23.26 -18.90 -5.60
CA ASP A 317 24.32 -18.01 -6.06
C ASP A 317 24.82 -17.05 -4.97
N ASN A 318 24.38 -17.26 -3.72
CA ASN A 318 24.78 -16.47 -2.55
C ASN A 318 24.42 -14.99 -2.72
N THR A 319 23.34 -14.70 -3.43
CA THR A 319 22.80 -13.35 -3.60
C THR A 319 21.35 -13.26 -3.20
N ILE A 320 20.98 -12.12 -2.64
CA ILE A 320 19.61 -11.69 -2.40
C ILE A 320 19.36 -10.53 -3.36
N ARG A 321 18.31 -10.60 -4.16
CA ARG A 321 17.99 -9.61 -5.19
C ARG A 321 16.64 -8.98 -4.90
N PHE A 322 16.62 -7.65 -4.91
CA PHE A 322 15.40 -6.86 -4.82
C PHE A 322 14.94 -6.53 -6.23
N TRP A 323 13.66 -6.68 -6.46
CA TRP A 323 13.03 -6.49 -7.75
C TRP A 323 11.93 -5.46 -7.64
N GLU A 324 11.81 -4.66 -8.69
CA GLU A 324 10.59 -3.94 -8.95
C GLU A 324 9.61 -4.90 -9.64
N ALA A 325 8.48 -5.19 -8.99
CA ALA A 325 7.60 -6.30 -9.35
C ALA A 325 7.11 -6.24 -10.81
N LEU A 326 6.64 -5.07 -11.28
CA LEU A 326 6.07 -4.96 -12.63
C LEU A 326 7.10 -4.72 -13.74
N SER A 327 8.23 -4.08 -13.43
CA SER A 327 9.26 -3.81 -14.43
C SER A 327 10.20 -5.01 -14.64
N GLY A 328 10.40 -5.83 -13.61
CA GLY A 328 11.36 -6.94 -13.61
C GLY A 328 12.81 -6.49 -13.42
N ILE A 329 13.05 -5.23 -13.09
CA ILE A 329 14.40 -4.69 -12.90
C ILE A 329 14.89 -5.04 -11.49
N CYS A 330 16.14 -5.50 -11.41
CA CYS A 330 16.82 -5.71 -10.14
C CYS A 330 17.30 -4.35 -9.59
N SER A 331 16.66 -3.86 -8.52
CA SER A 331 16.97 -2.56 -7.92
C SER A 331 18.19 -2.60 -6.99
N LYS A 332 18.33 -3.69 -6.23
CA LYS A 332 19.43 -3.91 -5.28
C LYS A 332 19.85 -5.38 -5.28
N THR A 333 21.14 -5.64 -5.15
CA THR A 333 21.68 -7.00 -4.96
C THR A 333 22.58 -7.01 -3.73
N ILE A 334 22.19 -7.78 -2.72
CA ILE A 334 22.95 -7.99 -1.49
C ILE A 334 23.72 -9.30 -1.62
N LYS A 335 25.01 -9.29 -1.27
CA LYS A 335 25.79 -10.52 -1.16
C LYS A 335 25.44 -11.22 0.14
N HIS A 336 25.12 -12.50 0.06
CA HIS A 336 24.91 -13.39 1.19
C HIS A 336 26.02 -14.45 1.20
N PRO A 337 27.28 -14.08 1.54
CA PRO A 337 28.38 -15.03 1.53
C PRO A 337 28.18 -16.12 2.60
N ASP A 338 28.87 -17.24 2.44
CA ASP A 338 29.02 -18.31 3.45
C ASP A 338 27.83 -19.27 3.66
N SER A 339 26.66 -19.02 3.08
CA SER A 339 25.53 -19.95 3.16
C SER A 339 24.47 -19.69 2.09
N GLN A 340 23.74 -20.73 1.69
CA GLN A 340 22.45 -20.59 1.03
C GLN A 340 21.41 -19.88 1.92
N VAL A 341 20.38 -19.32 1.29
CA VAL A 341 19.21 -18.77 1.97
C VAL A 341 18.07 -19.79 1.88
N ASN A 342 17.56 -20.26 3.03
CA ASN A 342 16.47 -21.21 3.09
C ASN A 342 15.10 -20.50 3.08
N ARG A 343 14.99 -19.36 3.76
CA ARG A 343 13.75 -18.57 3.83
C ARG A 343 14.05 -17.07 3.86
N LEU A 344 13.20 -16.31 3.19
CA LEU A 344 13.15 -14.86 3.26
C LEU A 344 11.85 -14.44 3.94
N CYS A 345 11.93 -13.43 4.82
CA CYS A 345 10.75 -12.81 5.40
C CYS A 345 10.96 -11.31 5.53
N ILE A 346 10.02 -10.53 5.02
CA ILE A 346 10.01 -9.07 5.12
C ILE A 346 9.20 -8.71 6.37
N SER A 347 9.75 -7.83 7.21
CA SER A 347 9.03 -7.28 8.36
C SER A 347 7.74 -6.55 7.95
N PRO A 348 6.69 -6.54 8.79
CA PRO A 348 5.42 -5.90 8.45
C PRO A 348 5.55 -4.39 8.13
N ASP A 349 6.48 -3.71 8.81
CA ASP A 349 6.78 -2.29 8.59
C ASP A 349 7.71 -2.02 7.41
N LYS A 350 8.16 -3.07 6.71
CA LYS A 350 9.06 -3.03 5.54
C LYS A 350 10.43 -2.43 5.81
N THR A 351 10.88 -2.42 7.06
CA THR A 351 12.18 -1.85 7.43
C THR A 351 13.31 -2.89 7.38
N ILE A 352 13.00 -4.13 7.76
CA ILE A 352 13.94 -5.24 7.91
C ILE A 352 13.57 -6.40 7.00
N LEU A 353 14.56 -7.00 6.35
CA LEU A 353 14.50 -8.29 5.68
C LEU A 353 15.27 -9.33 6.50
N ALA A 354 14.62 -10.39 6.92
CA ALA A 354 15.26 -11.55 7.51
C ALA A 354 15.57 -12.60 6.44
N ALA A 355 16.83 -13.04 6.39
CA ALA A 355 17.28 -14.15 5.57
C ALA A 355 17.85 -15.25 6.47
N THR A 356 17.27 -16.44 6.40
CA THR A 356 17.74 -17.59 7.18
C THR A 356 18.66 -18.46 6.33
N GLY A 357 19.67 -19.05 6.96
CA GLY A 357 20.57 -19.99 6.31
C GLY A 357 21.16 -20.97 7.32
N ASN A 358 22.32 -21.50 6.96
CA ASN A 358 23.03 -22.46 7.78
C ASN A 358 23.63 -21.76 9.02
N HIS A 359 23.22 -22.21 10.21
CA HIS A 359 23.65 -21.68 11.52
C HIS A 359 23.45 -20.16 11.72
N SER A 360 22.69 -19.49 10.86
CA SER A 360 22.55 -18.04 10.95
C SER A 360 21.24 -17.50 10.42
N VAL A 361 20.77 -16.45 11.10
CA VAL A 361 19.71 -15.56 10.64
C VAL A 361 20.33 -14.17 10.46
N ARG A 362 20.23 -13.65 9.25
CA ARG A 362 20.80 -12.36 8.86
C ARG A 362 19.69 -11.35 8.67
N LEU A 363 19.75 -10.25 9.42
CA LEU A 363 18.80 -9.15 9.29
C LEU A 363 19.42 -8.02 8.48
N TYR A 364 18.80 -7.70 7.35
CA TYR A 364 19.20 -6.64 6.45
C TYR A 364 18.24 -5.47 6.57
N ASP A 365 18.77 -4.26 6.62
CA ASP A 365 17.98 -3.04 6.50
C ASP A 365 17.62 -2.84 5.02
N ILE A 366 16.31 -2.71 4.75
CA ILE A 366 15.79 -2.59 3.38
C ILE A 366 16.08 -1.21 2.80
N ALA A 367 15.91 -0.15 3.60
CA ALA A 367 16.10 1.24 3.18
C ALA A 367 17.58 1.62 3.07
N SER A 368 18.43 1.02 3.90
CA SER A 368 19.86 1.29 3.92
C SER A 368 20.58 0.68 2.72
N ASN A 369 21.52 1.42 2.14
CA ASN A 369 22.49 0.89 1.16
C ASN A 369 23.65 0.13 1.82
N ASN A 370 23.62 -0.03 3.15
CA ASN A 370 24.59 -0.83 3.87
C ASN A 370 24.18 -2.31 3.81
N ASP A 371 24.98 -3.11 3.12
CA ASP A 371 24.75 -4.54 2.95
C ASP A 371 25.22 -5.39 4.15
N SER A 372 25.73 -4.77 5.23
CA SER A 372 26.14 -5.51 6.43
C SER A 372 24.92 -5.97 7.23
N PRO A 373 24.74 -7.30 7.40
CA PRO A 373 23.65 -7.82 8.19
C PRO A 373 23.95 -7.73 9.68
N VAL A 374 22.90 -7.67 10.49
CA VAL A 374 23.00 -8.15 11.86
C VAL A 374 22.92 -9.67 11.83
N ASN A 375 24.02 -10.34 12.17
CA ASN A 375 24.09 -11.79 12.21
C ASN A 375 23.62 -12.31 13.58
N LYS A 376 22.70 -13.27 13.55
CA LYS A 376 22.34 -14.07 14.71
C LYS A 376 22.74 -15.51 14.44
N ASN A 377 23.59 -16.05 15.29
CA ASN A 377 23.95 -17.46 15.19
C ASN A 377 22.86 -18.30 15.83
N ASP A 378 22.42 -19.30 15.08
CA ASP A 378 21.55 -20.36 15.57
C ASP A 378 22.36 -21.66 15.64
N THR A 379 21.84 -22.65 16.37
CA THR A 379 22.54 -23.91 16.64
C THR A 379 22.62 -24.84 15.44
N CYS A 380 21.68 -24.71 14.49
CA CYS A 380 21.59 -25.53 13.28
C CYS A 380 21.02 -24.74 12.09
N ASN A 381 20.75 -25.43 10.99
CA ASN A 381 20.19 -24.85 9.78
C ASN A 381 18.77 -24.30 10.02
N VAL A 382 18.59 -23.00 9.84
CA VAL A 382 17.29 -22.33 10.09
C VAL A 382 16.45 -22.38 8.83
N ILE A 383 15.32 -23.06 8.91
CA ILE A 383 14.48 -23.45 7.76
C ILE A 383 13.24 -22.58 7.60
N ALA A 384 12.73 -22.01 8.69
CA ALA A 384 11.60 -21.08 8.65
C ALA A 384 11.82 -19.89 9.60
N THR A 385 11.24 -18.77 9.23
CA THR A 385 11.22 -17.54 10.03
C THR A 385 9.97 -16.74 9.72
N GLY A 386 9.53 -15.93 10.68
CA GLY A 386 8.44 -14.99 10.49
C GLY A 386 8.42 -13.92 11.57
N PHE A 387 7.73 -12.82 11.29
CA PHE A 387 7.53 -11.73 12.24
C PHE A 387 6.12 -11.80 12.84
N HIS A 388 6.00 -11.33 14.08
CA HIS A 388 4.71 -10.96 14.66
C HIS A 388 4.06 -9.84 13.83
N GLY A 389 2.72 -9.80 13.74
CA GLY A 389 1.98 -8.82 12.94
C GLY A 389 2.35 -7.36 13.25
N GLU A 390 2.53 -7.01 14.52
CA GLU A 390 2.98 -5.67 14.94
C GLU A 390 4.52 -5.47 14.93
N GLY A 391 5.30 -6.44 14.43
CA GLY A 391 6.77 -6.36 14.36
C GLY A 391 7.51 -6.39 15.70
N ARG A 392 6.85 -6.71 16.81
CA ARG A 392 7.40 -6.69 18.19
C ARG A 392 8.40 -7.82 18.49
N TRP A 393 8.26 -8.95 17.79
CA TRP A 393 9.13 -10.11 17.93
C TRP A 393 9.11 -10.92 16.63
N MET A 394 10.04 -11.85 16.51
CA MET A 394 10.13 -12.80 15.39
C MET A 394 10.34 -14.22 15.90
N PHE A 395 10.00 -15.22 15.10
CA PHE A 395 10.31 -16.62 15.40
C PHE A 395 11.28 -17.20 14.39
N THR A 396 12.04 -18.21 14.81
CA THR A 396 12.87 -19.04 13.94
C THR A 396 12.60 -20.50 14.23
N ALA A 397 12.52 -21.32 13.19
CA ALA A 397 12.43 -22.77 13.31
C ALA A 397 13.64 -23.40 12.61
N SER A 398 14.18 -24.46 13.19
CA SER A 398 15.46 -25.04 12.78
C SER A 398 15.39 -26.57 12.69
N GLU A 399 16.30 -27.15 11.90
CA GLU A 399 16.44 -28.60 11.72
C GLU A 399 16.86 -29.33 13.00
N ASP A 400 17.32 -28.64 14.03
CA ASP A 400 17.58 -29.22 15.36
C ASP A 400 16.30 -29.50 16.16
N GLY A 401 15.12 -29.17 15.62
CA GLY A 401 13.85 -29.35 16.32
C GLY A 401 13.47 -28.18 17.22
N HIS A 402 14.24 -27.09 17.23
CA HIS A 402 13.94 -25.94 18.06
C HIS A 402 13.12 -24.87 17.32
N LEU A 403 12.07 -24.41 17.98
CA LEU A 403 11.30 -23.22 17.62
C LEU A 403 11.61 -22.11 18.64
N LYS A 404 12.30 -21.06 18.21
CA LYS A 404 12.81 -19.97 19.06
C LYS A 404 12.06 -18.67 18.79
N ILE A 405 11.80 -17.90 19.85
CA ILE A 405 11.15 -16.58 19.78
C ILE A 405 12.11 -15.50 20.24
N TRP A 406 12.22 -14.43 19.43
CA TRP A 406 13.17 -13.36 19.60
C TRP A 406 12.46 -12.00 19.69
N ASP A 407 12.68 -11.25 20.77
CA ASP A 407 12.18 -9.88 20.89
C ASP A 407 13.01 -8.94 20.01
N THR A 408 12.36 -8.22 19.10
CA THR A 408 12.98 -7.32 18.11
C THR A 408 12.97 -5.86 18.56
N ARG A 409 12.31 -5.50 19.67
CA ARG A 409 12.21 -4.12 20.17
C ARG A 409 13.47 -3.64 20.88
N SER A 410 14.28 -4.57 21.38
CA SER A 410 15.48 -4.27 22.19
C SER A 410 16.68 -3.72 21.39
N GLY A 411 16.43 -3.04 20.26
CA GLY A 411 17.45 -2.49 19.36
C GLY A 411 17.80 -3.41 18.18
N ARG A 412 18.96 -3.18 17.54
CA ARG A 412 19.40 -3.92 16.34
C ARG A 412 19.60 -5.42 16.55
N ASN A 413 19.69 -5.90 17.79
CA ASN A 413 19.98 -7.30 18.11
C ASN A 413 18.77 -7.96 18.79
N PRO A 414 18.08 -8.89 18.13
CA PRO A 414 16.99 -9.62 18.76
C PRO A 414 17.45 -10.50 19.93
N VAL A 415 16.66 -10.50 21.00
CA VAL A 415 16.94 -11.22 22.26
C VAL A 415 16.07 -12.47 22.35
N LEU A 416 16.67 -13.64 22.62
CA LEU A 416 15.91 -14.88 22.80
C LEU A 416 15.02 -14.78 24.03
N THR A 417 13.74 -15.05 23.87
CA THR A 417 12.75 -14.98 24.95
C THR A 417 12.16 -16.35 25.30
N ARG A 418 11.91 -17.20 24.30
CA ARG A 418 11.33 -18.54 24.46
C ARG A 418 11.96 -19.53 23.49
N ASN A 419 12.01 -20.80 23.88
CA ASN A 419 12.46 -21.91 23.05
C ASN A 419 11.55 -23.11 23.28
N PHE A 420 11.02 -23.68 22.20
CA PHE A 420 10.16 -24.86 22.21
C PHE A 420 10.91 -26.02 21.55
N ASP A 421 10.74 -27.22 22.08
CA ASP A 421 11.34 -28.44 21.54
C ASP A 421 10.27 -29.26 20.80
N ASN A 422 10.39 -29.33 19.48
CA ASN A 422 9.48 -30.07 18.62
C ASN A 422 9.69 -31.59 18.71
N GLY A 423 10.84 -32.04 19.22
CA GLY A 423 11.22 -33.46 19.33
C GLY A 423 11.62 -34.11 18.01
N ALA A 424 11.53 -33.37 16.90
CA ALA A 424 11.91 -33.80 15.55
C ALA A 424 12.35 -32.60 14.71
N PRO A 425 13.22 -32.77 13.69
CA PRO A 425 13.64 -31.71 12.79
C PRO A 425 12.45 -31.01 12.13
N ILE A 426 12.32 -29.69 12.36
CA ILE A 426 11.24 -28.90 11.78
C ILE A 426 11.50 -28.68 10.28
N THR A 427 10.46 -28.76 9.46
CA THR A 427 10.52 -28.57 7.99
C THR A 427 9.85 -27.28 7.52
N ASP A 428 8.88 -26.75 8.25
CA ASP A 428 8.33 -25.41 8.05
C ASP A 428 7.63 -24.93 9.33
N ALA A 429 7.42 -23.62 9.45
CA ALA A 429 6.69 -23.04 10.56
C ALA A 429 5.95 -21.75 10.14
N VAL A 430 4.75 -21.54 10.69
CA VAL A 430 3.90 -20.39 10.37
C VAL A 430 3.22 -19.83 11.62
N MET A 431 2.99 -18.51 11.63
CA MET A 431 2.20 -17.84 12.66
C MET A 431 0.71 -18.07 12.42
N HIS A 432 -0.03 -18.38 13.48
CA HIS A 432 -1.48 -18.37 13.42
C HIS A 432 -2.03 -16.92 13.37
N ALA A 433 -3.20 -16.72 12.77
CA ALA A 433 -3.79 -15.40 12.60
C ALA A 433 -4.00 -14.64 13.93
N ASN A 434 -4.28 -15.36 15.03
CA ASN A 434 -4.45 -14.79 16.37
C ASN A 434 -3.16 -14.25 17.02
N GLN A 435 -1.99 -14.43 16.38
CA GLN A 435 -0.66 -14.02 16.88
C GLN A 435 -0.24 -14.65 18.23
N GLY A 436 -1.04 -15.58 18.76
CA GLY A 436 -0.84 -16.25 20.04
C GLY A 436 -0.41 -17.71 19.89
N GLU A 437 -0.50 -18.27 18.68
CA GLU A 437 -0.12 -19.65 18.39
C GLU A 437 0.87 -19.72 17.22
N LEU A 438 1.77 -20.71 17.28
CA LEU A 438 2.68 -21.07 16.19
C LEU A 438 2.38 -22.49 15.74
N ILE A 439 2.46 -22.74 14.44
CA ILE A 439 2.25 -24.07 13.87
C ILE A 439 3.52 -24.52 13.19
N THR A 440 4.01 -25.71 13.54
CA THR A 440 5.18 -26.34 12.96
C THR A 440 4.77 -27.60 12.20
N CYS A 441 5.55 -27.96 11.18
CA CYS A 441 5.50 -29.31 10.62
C CYS A 441 6.91 -29.89 10.56
N ASP A 442 7.03 -31.21 10.66
CA ASP A 442 8.32 -31.87 10.84
C ASP A 442 8.57 -33.11 9.97
N GLN A 443 9.82 -33.59 10.04
CA GLN A 443 10.28 -34.75 9.27
C GLN A 443 9.63 -36.07 9.70
N ASN A 444 9.03 -36.17 10.89
CA ASN A 444 8.35 -37.38 11.34
C ASN A 444 6.91 -37.47 10.80
N GLY A 445 6.43 -36.39 10.19
CA GLY A 445 5.08 -36.32 9.64
C GLY A 445 4.10 -35.60 10.55
N ALA A 446 4.54 -35.05 11.68
CA ALA A 446 3.65 -34.35 12.60
C ALA A 446 3.49 -32.87 12.20
N VAL A 447 2.29 -32.36 12.43
CA VAL A 447 1.95 -30.93 12.44
C VAL A 447 1.58 -30.58 13.88
N LYS A 448 2.33 -29.69 14.51
CA LYS A 448 2.16 -29.32 15.92
C LYS A 448 1.70 -27.89 16.07
N ILE A 449 0.73 -27.66 16.94
CA ILE A 449 0.22 -26.33 17.29
C ILE A 449 0.75 -25.98 18.69
N TRP A 450 1.39 -24.83 18.79
CA TRP A 450 2.06 -24.34 20.00
C TRP A 450 1.35 -23.11 20.52
N ASP A 451 0.83 -23.17 21.74
CA ASP A 451 0.33 -22.00 22.44
C ASP A 451 1.51 -21.25 23.07
N LEU A 452 1.70 -20.01 22.64
CA LEU A 452 2.79 -19.17 23.12
C LEU A 452 2.61 -18.74 24.56
N THR A 453 1.37 -18.57 25.02
CA THR A 453 1.04 -18.17 26.39
C THR A 453 1.21 -19.33 27.37
N ALA A 454 0.70 -20.51 27.02
CA ALA A 454 0.80 -21.72 27.84
C ALA A 454 2.19 -22.39 27.76
N HIS A 455 3.01 -22.00 26.79
CA HIS A 455 4.34 -22.55 26.52
C HIS A 455 4.33 -24.09 26.33
N SER A 456 3.31 -24.60 25.62
CA SER A 456 3.11 -26.03 25.42
C SER A 456 2.51 -26.34 24.04
N CYS A 457 2.66 -27.60 23.61
CA CYS A 457 2.02 -28.13 22.42
C CYS A 457 0.57 -28.46 22.76
N THR A 458 -0.39 -27.83 22.08
CA THR A 458 -1.83 -28.06 22.27
C THR A 458 -2.33 -29.24 21.44
N HIS A 459 -1.86 -29.34 20.19
CA HIS A 459 -2.26 -30.40 19.27
C HIS A 459 -1.06 -30.95 18.51
N GLU A 460 -1.05 -32.27 18.33
CA GLU A 460 -0.13 -33.00 17.46
C GLU A 460 -0.96 -33.80 16.46
N LEU A 461 -0.91 -33.38 15.20
CA LEU A 461 -1.67 -33.96 14.10
C LEU A 461 -0.73 -34.77 13.21
N VAL A 462 -0.99 -36.07 13.06
CA VAL A 462 -0.18 -36.95 12.19
C VAL A 462 -1.08 -37.46 11.08
N PRO A 463 -1.18 -36.76 9.93
CA PRO A 463 -2.05 -37.15 8.83
C PRO A 463 -1.66 -38.49 8.20
N GLU A 464 -0.35 -38.78 8.10
CA GLU A 464 0.17 -40.00 7.50
C GLU A 464 1.46 -40.41 8.22
N GLU A 465 1.43 -41.56 8.90
CA GLU A 465 2.57 -42.03 9.69
C GLU A 465 3.80 -42.34 8.81
N GLY A 466 4.97 -41.87 9.25
CA GLY A 466 6.25 -42.15 8.60
C GLY A 466 6.47 -41.41 7.28
N VAL A 467 5.60 -40.45 6.93
CA VAL A 467 5.78 -39.59 5.75
C VAL A 467 6.08 -38.16 6.21
N PRO A 468 7.28 -37.63 5.90
CA PRO A 468 7.64 -36.27 6.29
C PRO A 468 6.67 -35.22 5.75
N MET A 469 6.27 -34.29 6.61
CA MET A 469 5.62 -33.06 6.17
C MET A 469 6.68 -32.11 5.60
N ARG A 470 6.26 -31.20 4.72
CA ARG A 470 7.18 -30.31 4.01
C ARG A 470 6.88 -28.84 4.14
N SER A 471 5.61 -28.46 4.11
CA SER A 471 5.20 -27.06 4.29
C SER A 471 3.83 -27.01 4.95
N VAL A 472 3.58 -25.91 5.65
CA VAL A 472 2.32 -25.64 6.36
C VAL A 472 1.90 -24.19 6.14
N THR A 473 0.59 -23.96 6.05
CA THR A 473 0.01 -22.62 5.89
C THR A 473 -1.31 -22.54 6.67
N VAL A 474 -1.62 -21.34 7.15
CA VAL A 474 -2.86 -21.01 7.86
C VAL A 474 -3.56 -19.89 7.11
N ALA A 475 -4.88 -19.95 7.07
CA ALA A 475 -5.72 -18.89 6.51
C ALA A 475 -5.59 -17.60 7.35
N SER A 476 -5.64 -16.45 6.68
CA SER A 476 -5.52 -15.12 7.33
C SER A 476 -6.64 -14.84 8.34
N ASP A 477 -7.81 -15.47 8.18
CA ASP A 477 -8.94 -15.43 9.10
C ASP A 477 -8.85 -16.47 10.24
N GLY A 478 -7.82 -17.33 10.22
CA GLY A 478 -7.61 -18.41 11.18
C GLY A 478 -8.61 -19.56 11.07
N SER A 479 -9.37 -19.69 9.97
CA SER A 479 -10.41 -20.71 9.82
C SER A 479 -9.88 -22.08 9.34
N MET A 480 -8.73 -22.08 8.67
CA MET A 480 -8.19 -23.27 8.00
C MET A 480 -6.68 -23.42 8.19
N LEU A 481 -6.25 -24.66 8.36
CA LEU A 481 -4.87 -25.11 8.40
C LEU A 481 -4.64 -26.11 7.26
N ILE A 482 -3.59 -25.90 6.48
CA ILE A 482 -3.25 -26.79 5.37
C ILE A 482 -1.78 -27.19 5.50
N ALA A 483 -1.52 -28.48 5.37
CA ALA A 483 -0.16 -29.01 5.35
C ALA A 483 0.02 -30.01 4.22
N VAL A 484 1.25 -30.06 3.70
CA VAL A 484 1.60 -30.88 2.53
C VAL A 484 2.80 -31.75 2.84
N ASN A 485 2.84 -32.93 2.22
CA ASN A 485 3.86 -33.94 2.49
C ASN A 485 4.72 -34.26 1.25
N ASN A 486 5.73 -35.10 1.47
CA ASN A 486 6.66 -35.53 0.42
C ASN A 486 6.02 -36.43 -0.66
N LYS A 487 4.84 -37.02 -0.44
CA LYS A 487 4.13 -37.83 -1.44
C LYS A 487 3.27 -37.00 -2.39
N GLY A 488 3.15 -35.70 -2.15
CA GLY A 488 2.32 -34.80 -2.95
C GLY A 488 0.86 -34.74 -2.49
N ASN A 489 0.57 -35.18 -1.26
CA ASN A 489 -0.74 -35.08 -0.64
C ASN A 489 -0.87 -33.74 0.11
N CYS A 490 -2.08 -33.19 0.05
CA CYS A 490 -2.51 -32.03 0.82
C CYS A 490 -3.55 -32.49 1.85
N TYR A 491 -3.36 -32.04 3.09
CA TYR A 491 -4.25 -32.29 4.21
C TYR A 491 -4.79 -30.96 4.71
N VAL A 492 -6.11 -30.88 4.88
CA VAL A 492 -6.82 -29.66 5.26
C VAL A 492 -7.58 -29.92 6.54
N TRP A 493 -7.35 -29.06 7.53
CA TRP A 493 -8.08 -29.02 8.78
C TRP A 493 -8.81 -27.70 8.93
N LYS A 494 -10.00 -27.75 9.52
CA LYS A 494 -10.73 -26.59 10.01
C LYS A 494 -10.29 -26.30 11.43
N LEU A 495 -10.06 -25.02 11.71
CA LEU A 495 -9.77 -24.50 13.03
C LEU A 495 -11.02 -23.78 13.56
N SER A 496 -11.57 -24.26 14.66
CA SER A 496 -12.75 -23.65 15.30
C SER A 496 -12.32 -22.68 16.39
N ASN A 497 -12.46 -21.37 16.15
CA ASN A 497 -12.22 -20.33 17.16
C ASN A 497 -13.48 -20.15 18.04
N GLY A 498 -13.78 -21.13 18.90
CA GLY A 498 -14.85 -21.06 19.90
C GLY A 498 -14.31 -20.65 21.28
N SER A 499 -15.16 -20.08 22.13
CA SER A 499 -14.76 -19.54 23.45
C SER A 499 -14.26 -20.57 24.47
N ASP A 500 -14.48 -21.87 24.25
CA ASP A 500 -14.17 -22.92 25.24
C ASP A 500 -13.42 -24.16 24.67
N SER A 501 -13.09 -24.22 23.38
CA SER A 501 -12.31 -25.32 22.81
C SER A 501 -11.70 -25.00 21.43
N ASN A 502 -10.37 -25.05 21.32
CA ASN A 502 -9.66 -25.06 20.03
C ASN A 502 -9.77 -26.46 19.42
N GLU A 503 -10.88 -26.74 18.73
CA GLU A 503 -11.04 -28.02 18.02
C GLU A 503 -10.43 -27.93 16.62
N VAL A 504 -9.66 -28.96 16.27
CA VAL A 504 -9.03 -29.11 14.95
C VAL A 504 -9.62 -30.32 14.26
N GLU A 505 -10.40 -30.09 13.21
CA GLU A 505 -11.15 -31.14 12.51
C GLU A 505 -10.58 -31.36 11.10
N PRO A 506 -10.25 -32.59 10.67
CA PRO A 506 -9.87 -32.86 9.29
C PRO A 506 -11.10 -32.73 8.38
N ILE A 507 -11.03 -31.84 7.39
CA ILE A 507 -12.16 -31.56 6.47
C ILE A 507 -11.93 -32.10 5.07
N HIS A 508 -10.69 -32.15 4.59
CA HIS A 508 -10.40 -32.57 3.23
C HIS A 508 -8.99 -33.14 3.08
N GLN A 509 -8.84 -34.07 2.14
CA GLN A 509 -7.56 -34.64 1.75
C GLN A 509 -7.61 -34.91 0.24
N PHE A 510 -6.57 -34.46 -0.47
CA PHE A 510 -6.45 -34.67 -1.90
C PHE A 510 -4.98 -34.75 -2.33
N GLN A 511 -4.73 -35.40 -3.46
CA GLN A 511 -3.41 -35.46 -4.06
C GLN A 511 -3.23 -34.28 -5.02
N ALA A 512 -2.44 -33.30 -4.62
CA ALA A 512 -2.20 -32.12 -5.44
C ALA A 512 -1.17 -32.39 -6.56
N HIS A 513 -0.13 -33.15 -6.24
CA HIS A 513 0.96 -33.47 -7.16
C HIS A 513 1.36 -34.94 -7.09
N ASN A 514 1.96 -35.45 -8.17
CA ASN A 514 2.48 -36.83 -8.22
C ASN A 514 3.92 -36.93 -7.67
N ASN A 515 4.50 -35.81 -7.26
CA ASN A 515 5.87 -35.68 -6.80
C ASN A 515 5.91 -34.78 -5.55
N TYR A 516 7.08 -34.62 -4.94
CA TYR A 516 7.27 -33.81 -3.73
C TYR A 516 6.65 -32.41 -3.88
N ILE A 517 5.78 -32.02 -2.95
CA ILE A 517 5.36 -30.63 -2.80
C ILE A 517 6.42 -29.94 -1.94
N LEU A 518 6.92 -28.80 -2.42
CA LEU A 518 7.98 -28.03 -1.77
C LEU A 518 7.41 -26.88 -0.95
N ARG A 519 6.28 -26.30 -1.39
CA ARG A 519 5.63 -25.18 -0.71
C ARG A 519 4.12 -25.22 -0.89
N VAL A 520 3.40 -24.84 0.16
CA VAL A 520 1.97 -24.54 0.13
C VAL A 520 1.70 -23.16 0.71
N MET A 521 0.83 -22.38 0.08
CA MET A 521 0.45 -21.06 0.58
C MET A 521 -1.02 -20.78 0.27
N LEU A 522 -1.77 -20.30 1.26
CA LEU A 522 -3.10 -19.73 1.06
C LEU A 522 -3.00 -18.26 0.62
N SER A 523 -3.92 -17.83 -0.23
CA SER A 523 -4.04 -16.42 -0.60
C SER A 523 -4.52 -15.57 0.60
N PRO A 524 -4.16 -14.27 0.63
CA PRO A 524 -4.63 -13.35 1.67
C PRO A 524 -6.16 -13.28 1.81
N ASP A 525 -6.90 -13.43 0.71
CA ASP A 525 -8.37 -13.46 0.70
C ASP A 525 -8.96 -14.83 1.07
N THR A 526 -8.12 -15.83 1.35
CA THR A 526 -8.47 -17.22 1.70
C THR A 526 -9.18 -18.03 0.61
N LYS A 527 -9.33 -17.50 -0.61
CA LYS A 527 -10.08 -18.13 -1.71
C LYS A 527 -9.25 -19.06 -2.58
N LEU A 528 -7.94 -18.88 -2.59
CA LEU A 528 -7.01 -19.61 -3.43
C LEU A 528 -5.96 -20.32 -2.59
N LEU A 529 -5.55 -21.50 -3.05
CA LEU A 529 -4.41 -22.24 -2.52
C LEU A 529 -3.39 -22.43 -3.63
N ALA A 530 -2.14 -22.05 -3.40
CA ALA A 530 -1.03 -22.35 -4.30
C ALA A 530 -0.21 -23.53 -3.75
N THR A 531 0.08 -24.50 -4.61
CA THR A 531 1.02 -25.60 -4.33
C THR A 531 2.15 -25.59 -5.34
N CYS A 532 3.40 -25.63 -4.87
CA CYS A 532 4.59 -25.67 -5.71
C CYS A 532 5.31 -27.01 -5.56
N SER A 533 5.75 -27.61 -6.67
CA SER A 533 6.25 -28.99 -6.67
C SER A 533 7.56 -29.18 -7.43
N ALA A 534 8.22 -30.29 -7.10
CA ALA A 534 9.33 -30.88 -7.84
C ALA A 534 8.93 -31.44 -9.22
N ASP A 535 7.64 -31.46 -9.58
CA ASP A 535 7.18 -31.79 -10.94
C ASP A 535 7.29 -30.61 -11.93
N ASN A 536 7.93 -29.51 -11.51
CA ASN A 536 8.14 -28.27 -12.28
C ASN A 536 6.86 -27.46 -12.52
N THR A 537 5.80 -27.70 -11.76
CA THR A 537 4.55 -26.93 -11.84
C THR A 537 4.21 -26.26 -10.52
N ALA A 538 3.48 -25.15 -10.63
CA ALA A 538 2.70 -24.61 -9.53
C ALA A 538 1.21 -24.74 -9.89
N LYS A 539 0.40 -25.23 -8.97
CA LYS A 539 -1.05 -25.40 -9.16
C LYS A 539 -1.83 -24.49 -8.22
N ILE A 540 -2.95 -23.99 -8.71
CA ILE A 540 -3.86 -23.10 -7.98
C ILE A 540 -5.20 -23.82 -7.79
N TRP A 541 -5.67 -23.87 -6.56
CA TRP A 541 -6.88 -24.56 -6.16
C TRP A 541 -7.89 -23.58 -5.56
N ASN A 542 -9.18 -23.81 -5.80
CA ASN A 542 -10.26 -23.02 -5.22
C ASN A 542 -10.64 -23.57 -3.84
N THR A 543 -10.48 -22.80 -2.78
CA THR A 543 -10.82 -23.24 -1.42
C THR A 543 -12.34 -23.28 -1.18
N GLU A 544 -13.13 -22.42 -1.83
CA GLU A 544 -14.59 -22.36 -1.69
C GLU A 544 -15.28 -23.55 -2.37
N ASN A 545 -14.71 -24.04 -3.49
CA ASN A 545 -15.25 -25.17 -4.24
C ASN A 545 -14.50 -26.48 -3.97
N ASN A 546 -14.37 -26.86 -2.70
CA ASN A 546 -13.80 -28.15 -2.25
C ASN A 546 -12.41 -28.45 -2.87
N PHE A 547 -11.53 -27.45 -2.92
CA PHE A 547 -10.17 -27.57 -3.46
C PHE A 547 -10.12 -28.07 -4.90
N GLU A 548 -11.05 -27.63 -5.76
CA GLU A 548 -10.99 -27.91 -7.19
C GLU A 548 -9.78 -27.22 -7.85
N LEU A 549 -9.11 -27.91 -8.78
CA LEU A 549 -7.99 -27.37 -9.53
C LEU A 549 -8.46 -26.28 -10.51
N LEU A 550 -8.08 -25.04 -10.28
CA LEU A 550 -8.39 -23.91 -11.17
C LEU A 550 -7.37 -23.79 -12.30
N LEU A 551 -6.09 -23.76 -11.96
CA LEU A 551 -5.01 -23.47 -12.90
C LEU A 551 -3.78 -24.33 -12.63
N THR A 552 -3.11 -24.73 -13.70
CA THR A 552 -1.75 -25.28 -13.65
C THR A 552 -0.81 -24.31 -14.37
N LEU A 553 0.11 -23.72 -13.61
CA LEU A 553 1.07 -22.73 -14.10
C LEU A 553 2.26 -23.45 -14.75
N HIS A 554 2.21 -23.57 -16.08
CA HIS A 554 3.26 -24.18 -16.89
C HIS A 554 4.30 -23.15 -17.35
N GLY A 555 5.58 -23.49 -17.24
CA GLY A 555 6.66 -22.64 -17.76
C GLY A 555 8.00 -22.81 -17.06
N HIS A 556 8.01 -23.36 -15.84
CA HIS A 556 9.23 -23.73 -15.15
C HIS A 556 9.85 -24.99 -15.75
N GLN A 557 11.18 -25.03 -15.81
CA GLN A 557 11.93 -26.18 -16.36
C GLN A 557 12.49 -27.11 -15.29
N ARG A 558 12.41 -26.69 -14.02
CA ARG A 558 12.93 -27.40 -12.85
C ARG A 558 11.99 -27.15 -11.66
N TRP A 559 12.36 -27.69 -10.51
CA TRP A 559 11.58 -27.61 -9.27
C TRP A 559 11.20 -26.17 -8.90
N VAL A 560 9.94 -25.99 -8.54
CA VAL A 560 9.39 -24.72 -8.02
C VAL A 560 9.45 -24.78 -6.50
N TRP A 561 10.33 -24.00 -5.89
CA TRP A 561 10.66 -24.11 -4.48
C TRP A 561 9.72 -23.35 -3.57
N ASP A 562 9.33 -22.15 -3.98
CA ASP A 562 8.62 -21.21 -3.11
C ASP A 562 7.70 -20.31 -3.93
N CYS A 563 6.71 -19.74 -3.26
CA CYS A 563 5.76 -18.82 -3.86
C CYS A 563 5.29 -17.75 -2.87
N ALA A 564 4.80 -16.63 -3.38
CA ALA A 564 4.22 -15.54 -2.61
C ALA A 564 3.05 -14.91 -3.38
N PHE A 565 1.90 -14.77 -2.73
CA PHE A 565 0.75 -14.05 -3.28
C PHE A 565 0.92 -12.53 -3.11
N SER A 566 0.32 -11.77 -4.03
CA SER A 566 0.03 -10.36 -3.81
C SER A 566 -1.08 -10.17 -2.77
N ALA A 567 -1.11 -9.02 -2.11
CA ALA A 567 -2.11 -8.65 -1.09
C ALA A 567 -3.54 -8.73 -1.64
N ASP A 568 -3.73 -8.38 -2.91
CA ASP A 568 -5.03 -8.44 -3.61
C ASP A 568 -5.37 -9.85 -4.13
N SER A 569 -4.49 -10.84 -3.94
CA SER A 569 -4.64 -12.22 -4.42
C SER A 569 -4.77 -12.35 -5.95
N ALA A 570 -4.50 -11.30 -6.72
CA ALA A 570 -4.59 -11.32 -8.19
C ALA A 570 -3.33 -11.89 -8.85
N TYR A 571 -2.19 -11.83 -8.17
CA TYR A 571 -0.89 -12.25 -8.68
C TYR A 571 -0.21 -13.26 -7.77
N LEU A 572 0.62 -14.11 -8.39
CA LEU A 572 1.51 -15.02 -7.67
C LEU A 572 2.93 -14.85 -8.20
N VAL A 573 3.91 -14.76 -7.30
CA VAL A 573 5.32 -14.89 -7.65
C VAL A 573 5.80 -16.29 -7.27
N THR A 574 6.52 -16.96 -8.19
CA THR A 574 7.13 -18.27 -7.94
C THR A 574 8.65 -18.19 -8.11
N ALA A 575 9.40 -18.93 -7.28
CA ALA A 575 10.85 -19.08 -7.39
C ALA A 575 11.23 -20.52 -7.77
N SER A 576 12.20 -20.68 -8.68
CA SER A 576 12.51 -21.98 -9.27
C SER A 576 14.00 -22.24 -9.47
N SER A 577 14.32 -23.54 -9.48
CA SER A 577 15.64 -24.08 -9.77
C SER A 577 16.17 -23.73 -11.16
N ASP A 578 15.31 -23.30 -12.08
CA ASP A 578 15.68 -22.86 -13.43
C ASP A 578 16.30 -21.44 -13.48
N HIS A 579 16.67 -20.89 -12.31
CA HIS A 579 17.33 -19.60 -12.13
C HIS A 579 16.42 -18.37 -12.26
N VAL A 580 15.12 -18.60 -12.46
CA VAL A 580 14.16 -17.56 -12.81
C VAL A 580 12.99 -17.58 -11.84
N ALA A 581 12.73 -16.42 -11.22
CA ALA A 581 11.44 -16.20 -10.57
C ALA A 581 10.43 -15.65 -11.58
N ARG A 582 9.14 -15.97 -11.43
CA ARG A 582 8.09 -15.58 -12.39
C ARG A 582 6.92 -14.93 -11.66
N LEU A 583 6.38 -13.87 -12.23
CA LEU A 583 5.13 -13.24 -11.81
C LEU A 583 4.00 -13.73 -12.72
N TRP A 584 2.95 -14.26 -12.13
CA TRP A 584 1.79 -14.83 -12.78
C TRP A 584 0.56 -13.98 -12.51
N GLU A 585 -0.24 -13.75 -13.54
CA GLU A 585 -1.62 -13.29 -13.41
C GLU A 585 -2.52 -14.49 -13.15
N LEU A 586 -3.26 -14.50 -12.03
CA LEU A 586 -4.08 -15.65 -11.66
C LEU A 586 -5.43 -15.70 -12.37
N GLN A 587 -5.88 -14.62 -13.01
CA GLN A 587 -7.11 -14.66 -13.80
C GLN A 587 -6.99 -15.59 -15.01
N ASN A 588 -5.84 -15.54 -15.70
CA ASN A 588 -5.62 -16.27 -16.95
C ASN A 588 -4.48 -17.30 -16.85
N GLY A 589 -3.75 -17.35 -15.73
CA GLY A 589 -2.58 -18.22 -15.55
C GLY A 589 -1.37 -17.85 -16.42
N VAL A 590 -1.28 -16.59 -16.86
CA VAL A 590 -0.25 -16.12 -17.79
C VAL A 590 0.93 -15.53 -17.03
N THR A 591 2.14 -15.81 -17.49
CA THR A 591 3.35 -15.16 -16.98
C THR A 591 3.41 -13.71 -17.47
N ILE A 592 3.31 -12.75 -16.54
CA ILE A 592 3.46 -11.32 -16.85
C ILE A 592 4.94 -10.96 -16.94
N ARG A 593 5.75 -11.44 -15.98
CA ARG A 593 7.17 -11.11 -15.86
C ARG A 593 8.02 -12.31 -15.46
N GLN A 594 9.28 -12.24 -15.89
CA GLN A 594 10.33 -13.16 -15.51
C GLN A 594 11.49 -12.34 -14.92
N TYR A 595 11.90 -12.68 -13.70
CA TYR A 595 12.99 -12.03 -13.00
C TYR A 595 14.27 -12.82 -13.24
N ASN A 596 15.01 -12.37 -14.25
CA ASN A 596 16.26 -12.98 -14.69
C ASN A 596 17.43 -12.26 -14.04
N GLY A 597 18.20 -12.96 -13.21
CA GLY A 597 19.39 -12.38 -12.60
C GLY A 597 20.14 -13.34 -11.68
N HIS A 598 19.49 -14.39 -11.19
CA HIS A 598 20.21 -15.45 -10.49
C HIS A 598 21.04 -16.28 -11.46
N HIS A 599 22.25 -16.67 -11.01
CA HIS A 599 23.16 -17.52 -11.81
C HIS A 599 23.09 -19.00 -11.40
N LYS A 600 22.34 -19.29 -10.32
CA LYS A 600 22.03 -20.62 -9.80
C LYS A 600 20.56 -20.66 -9.40
N ALA A 601 20.09 -21.80 -8.89
CA ALA A 601 18.70 -21.98 -8.49
C ALA A 601 18.21 -20.85 -7.57
N ALA A 602 17.06 -20.25 -7.90
CA ALA A 602 16.33 -19.36 -7.00
C ALA A 602 15.43 -20.24 -6.12
N VAL A 603 15.58 -20.13 -4.81
CA VAL A 603 14.98 -21.08 -3.86
C VAL A 603 13.93 -20.45 -2.95
N CYS A 604 13.97 -19.13 -2.78
CA CYS A 604 13.02 -18.43 -1.92
C CYS A 604 12.57 -17.10 -2.54
N VAL A 605 11.35 -16.70 -2.19
CA VAL A 605 10.74 -15.43 -2.58
C VAL A 605 10.02 -14.82 -1.39
N ALA A 606 10.12 -13.50 -1.26
CA ALA A 606 9.30 -12.73 -0.33
C ALA A 606 8.70 -11.54 -1.07
N LEU A 607 7.38 -11.37 -0.93
CA LEU A 607 6.63 -10.24 -1.47
C LEU A 607 5.93 -9.55 -0.30
N ASN A 608 6.05 -8.23 -0.22
CA ASN A 608 5.25 -7.39 0.66
C ASN A 608 4.78 -6.15 -0.09
N ASP A 609 3.57 -6.24 -0.62
CA ASP A 609 2.81 -5.21 -1.34
C ASP A 609 1.69 -4.59 -0.50
N LEU A 610 1.55 -5.02 0.77
CA LEU A 610 0.62 -4.41 1.72
C LEU A 610 1.02 -2.95 1.95
N SER A 611 0.10 -2.00 1.80
CA SER A 611 0.36 -0.64 2.27
C SER A 611 0.71 -0.70 3.75
N VAL A 612 1.83 -0.06 4.15
CA VAL A 612 2.26 -0.04 5.55
C VAL A 612 1.14 0.64 6.36
N GLY A 613 0.35 -0.17 7.06
CA GLY A 613 -0.93 0.26 7.64
C GLY A 613 -1.81 -0.88 8.14
N TYR A 614 -1.68 -2.09 7.59
CA TYR A 614 -2.31 -3.30 8.12
C TYR A 614 -1.37 -4.03 9.09
N SER A 615 -1.39 -3.60 10.35
CA SER A 615 -1.09 -4.44 11.50
C SER A 615 -1.98 -4.10 12.68
#